data_AF-A0A451ALU9-F1
#
_entry.id   AF-A0A451ALU9-F1
#
_cell.length_a   1.000
_cell.length_b   1.000
_cell.length_c   1.000
_cell.angle_alpha   90.00
_cell.angle_beta   90.00
_cell.angle_gamma   90.00
#
_symmetry.space_group_name_H-M   'P 1'
#
loop_
_entity.id
_entity.type
_entity.pdbx_description
1 polymer ?
#
loop_
_entity_poly.entity_id
_entity_poly.type
_entity_poly.pdbx_seq_one_letter_code
_entity_poly.pdbx_strand_id
1 'polypeptide(L)'
;MEKKSSPEVEVLISVDESHISQISEIAKQFSSKGLRNAQEMKGIGVISGKFDPDMLNEMRNILGVSAIEVSGEIQIPLPESDIQ
;
A
#
# COMPACT_ATOMS: atom_id res chain seq x y z
N MET A 1 24.28 7.96 10.37
CA MET A 1 22.87 8.23 10.74
C MET A 1 22.09 6.97 10.40
N GLU A 2 21.79 6.12 11.39
CA GLU A 2 20.91 4.96 11.18
C GLU A 2 19.48 5.49 11.05
N LYS A 3 18.89 5.39 9.84
CA LYS A 3 17.44 5.52 9.71
C LYS A 3 16.83 4.36 10.50
N LYS A 4 16.17 4.64 11.62
CA LYS A 4 15.26 3.70 12.25
C LYS A 4 14.21 3.36 11.21
N SER A 5 14.30 2.19 10.58
CA SER A 5 13.28 1.73 9.64
C SER A 5 12.00 1.53 10.45
N SER A 6 11.05 2.43 10.28
CA SER A 6 9.67 2.20 10.71
C SER A 6 9.20 0.87 10.10
N PRO A 7 8.42 0.04 10.83
CA PRO A 7 7.92 -1.21 10.26
C PRO A 7 7.13 -0.91 8.99
N GLU A 8 7.38 -1.68 7.94
CA GLU A 8 6.68 -1.50 6.68
C GLU A 8 5.18 -1.67 6.89
N VAL A 9 4.40 -0.73 6.36
CA VAL A 9 2.94 -0.80 6.39
C VAL A 9 2.44 -1.41 5.09
N GLU A 10 1.38 -2.20 5.18
CA GLU A 10 0.68 -2.67 4.00
C GLU A 10 -0.20 -1.56 3.44
N VAL A 11 -0.24 -1.44 2.12
CA VAL A 11 -0.98 -0.40 1.42
C VAL A 11 -1.83 -0.98 0.29
N LEU A 12 -2.97 -0.33 0.07
CA LEU A 12 -3.85 -0.53 -1.07
C LEU A 12 -3.86 0.74 -1.90
N ILE A 13 -3.57 0.61 -3.19
CA ILE A 13 -3.49 1.72 -4.14
C ILE A 13 -4.61 1.50 -5.16
N SER A 14 -5.58 2.40 -5.18
CA SER A 14 -6.65 2.40 -6.17
C SER A 14 -6.23 3.19 -7.39
N VAL A 15 -6.29 2.56 -8.56
CA VAL A 15 -6.00 3.17 -9.85
C VAL A 15 -7.27 3.81 -10.39
N ASP A 16 -7.14 5.01 -10.95
CA ASP A 16 -8.22 5.72 -11.62
C ASP A 16 -8.73 4.91 -12.83
N GLU A 17 -10.04 4.89 -13.06
CA GLU A 17 -10.67 4.10 -14.13
C GLU A 17 -10.08 4.42 -15.51
N SER A 18 -9.74 5.68 -15.77
CA SER A 18 -9.13 6.10 -17.05
C SER A 18 -7.69 5.60 -17.23
N HIS A 19 -7.06 5.11 -16.15
CA HIS A 19 -5.68 4.63 -16.11
C HIS A 19 -5.55 3.13 -15.80
N ILE A 20 -6.65 2.38 -15.69
CA ILE A 20 -6.62 0.92 -15.41
C ILE A 20 -5.77 0.15 -16.43
N SER A 21 -5.81 0.54 -17.71
CA SER A 21 -4.98 -0.09 -18.76
C SER A 21 -3.48 0.09 -18.53
N GLN A 22 -3.09 1.06 -17.70
CA GLN A 22 -1.72 1.40 -17.34
C GLN A 22 -1.31 0.88 -15.96
N ILE A 23 -2.13 0.04 -15.32
CA ILE A 23 -1.89 -0.45 -13.95
C ILE A 23 -0.50 -1.08 -13.76
N SER A 24 0.00 -1.83 -14.74
CA SER A 24 1.33 -2.42 -14.67
C SER A 24 2.46 -1.39 -14.75
N GLU A 25 2.23 -0.27 -15.44
CA GLU A 25 3.19 0.83 -15.49
C GLU A 25 3.18 1.61 -14.16
N ILE A 26 1.99 1.86 -13.62
CA ILE A 26 1.82 2.49 -12.31
C ILE A 26 2.49 1.64 -11.22
N ALA A 27 2.27 0.31 -11.21
CA ALA A 27 2.92 -0.60 -10.27
C ALA A 27 4.45 -0.56 -10.32
N LYS A 28 5.03 -0.44 -11.53
CA LYS A 28 6.48 -0.23 -11.68
C LYS A 28 6.95 1.10 -11.12
N GLN A 29 6.20 2.18 -11.32
CA GLN A 29 6.53 3.49 -10.74
C GLN A 29 6.56 3.42 -9.21
N PHE A 30 5.54 2.81 -8.60
CA PHE A 30 5.53 2.56 -7.16
C PHE A 30 6.70 1.69 -6.70
N SER A 31 6.99 0.60 -7.43
CA SER A 31 8.12 -0.28 -7.11
C SER A 31 9.46 0.46 -7.16
N SER A 32 9.66 1.31 -8.17
CA SER A 32 10.86 2.14 -8.31
C SER A 32 11.04 3.16 -7.19
N LYS A 33 9.92 3.55 -6.55
CA LYS A 33 9.89 4.48 -5.43
C LYS A 33 9.89 3.77 -4.06
N GLY A 34 9.93 2.44 -4.01
CA GLY A 34 10.09 1.69 -2.77
C GLY A 34 8.91 0.80 -2.35
N LEU A 35 7.87 0.66 -3.17
CA LEU A 35 6.83 -0.35 -2.93
C LEU A 35 7.43 -1.75 -3.09
N ARG A 36 7.27 -2.60 -2.07
CA ARG A 36 7.73 -3.99 -2.05
C ARG A 36 6.55 -4.95 -2.18
N ASN A 37 6.80 -6.13 -2.76
CA ASN A 37 5.79 -7.17 -2.96
C ASN A 37 4.54 -6.67 -3.69
N ALA A 38 4.73 -5.85 -4.72
CA ALA A 38 3.63 -5.29 -5.50
C ALA A 38 2.79 -6.40 -6.13
N GLN A 39 1.50 -6.42 -5.84
CA GLN A 39 0.53 -7.34 -6.43
C GLN A 39 -0.55 -6.56 -7.15
N GLU A 40 -0.73 -6.86 -8.43
CA GLU A 40 -1.70 -6.18 -9.29
C GLU A 40 -3.03 -6.96 -9.34
N MET A 41 -4.10 -6.33 -8.86
CA MET A 41 -5.48 -6.82 -8.96
C MET A 41 -6.18 -6.10 -10.12
N LYS A 42 -5.75 -6.41 -11.35
CA LYS A 42 -6.16 -5.72 -12.59
C LYS A 42 -7.67 -5.66 -12.82
N GLY A 43 -8.39 -6.71 -12.43
CA GLY A 43 -9.84 -6.79 -12.61
C GLY A 43 -10.63 -5.75 -11.80
N ILE A 44 -10.02 -5.18 -10.76
CA ILE A 44 -10.65 -4.19 -9.88
C ILE A 44 -9.83 -2.89 -9.75
N GLY A 45 -8.77 -2.73 -10.54
CA GLY A 45 -7.95 -1.52 -10.54
C GLY A 45 -7.17 -1.27 -9.23
N VAL A 46 -6.75 -2.32 -8.52
CA VAL A 46 -6.03 -2.18 -7.23
C VAL A 46 -4.61 -2.72 -7.33
N ILE A 47 -3.65 -2.05 -6.69
CA ILE A 47 -2.30 -2.54 -6.45
C ILE A 47 -2.12 -2.65 -4.92
N SER A 48 -1.72 -3.81 -4.42
CA SER A 48 -1.33 -3.98 -3.01
C SER A 48 0.19 -4.10 -2.88
N GLY A 49 0.71 -3.79 -1.71
CA GLY A 49 2.12 -3.98 -1.41
C GLY A 49 2.50 -3.45 -0.02
N LYS A 50 3.81 -3.43 0.25
CA LYS A 50 4.37 -2.94 1.51
C LYS A 50 5.31 -1.77 1.29
N PHE A 51 5.35 -0.88 2.27
CA PHE A 51 5.94 0.42 2.06
C PHE A 51 6.43 1.06 3.38
N ASP A 52 7.52 1.83 3.33
CA ASP A 52 8.05 2.58 4.49
C ASP A 52 7.22 3.85 4.72
N PRO A 53 6.44 3.98 5.80
CA PRO A 53 5.48 5.07 6.00
C PRO A 53 6.01 6.49 5.76
N ASP A 54 7.32 6.73 5.89
CA ASP A 54 7.94 8.04 5.69
C ASP A 54 7.85 8.56 4.24
N MET A 55 7.83 7.69 3.23
CA MET A 55 7.74 8.10 1.81
C MET A 55 6.27 8.24 1.32
N LEU A 56 5.25 8.06 2.18
CA LEU A 56 3.83 7.96 1.75
C LEU A 56 3.40 9.27 1.09
N ASN A 57 3.94 10.38 1.59
CA ASN A 57 3.75 11.72 1.04
C ASN A 57 4.33 11.85 -0.38
N GLU A 58 5.42 11.16 -0.71
CA GLU A 58 6.03 11.20 -2.04
C GLU A 58 5.23 10.38 -3.07
N MET A 59 4.47 9.39 -2.59
CA MET A 59 3.68 8.46 -3.42
C MET A 59 2.30 9.00 -3.80
N ARG A 60 1.74 9.91 -2.99
CA ARG A 60 0.41 10.52 -3.24
C ARG A 60 0.30 11.28 -4.56
N ASN A 61 1.41 11.61 -5.20
CA ASN A 61 1.45 12.41 -6.42
C ASN A 61 1.65 11.58 -7.71
N ILE A 62 1.55 10.26 -7.65
CA ILE A 62 1.65 9.42 -8.86
C ILE A 62 0.38 9.58 -9.70
N LEU A 63 0.56 9.96 -10.97
CA LEU A 63 -0.55 10.16 -11.91
C LEU A 63 -1.32 8.84 -12.13
N GLY A 64 -2.64 8.94 -12.22
CA GLY A 64 -3.51 7.78 -12.44
C GLY A 64 -3.85 7.00 -11.16
N VAL A 65 -3.45 7.50 -9.99
CA VAL A 65 -3.86 6.97 -8.69
C VAL A 65 -5.04 7.79 -8.16
N SER A 66 -6.12 7.10 -7.79
CA SER A 66 -7.29 7.69 -7.16
C SER A 66 -7.13 7.77 -5.64
N ALA A 67 -6.59 6.71 -5.02
CA ALA A 67 -6.40 6.65 -3.58
C ALA A 67 -5.20 5.78 -3.18
N ILE A 68 -4.64 6.09 -2.01
CA ILE A 68 -3.67 5.24 -1.30
C ILE A 68 -4.16 5.09 0.13
N GLU A 69 -4.46 3.87 0.53
CA GLU A 69 -4.95 3.49 1.84
C GLU A 69 -3.90 2.65 2.56
N VAL A 70 -3.66 2.92 3.84
CA VAL A 70 -2.82 2.07 4.69
C VAL A 70 -3.72 1.01 5.30
N SER A 71 -3.40 -0.26 5.06
CA SER A 71 -4.10 -1.37 5.69
C SER A 71 -3.85 -1.33 7.20
N GLY A 72 -4.93 -1.27 7.97
CA GLY A 72 -4.86 -1.39 9.43
C GLY A 72 -4.80 -2.84 9.86
N GLU A 73 -3.97 -3.15 10.87
CA GLU A 73 -4.09 -4.42 11.59
C GLU A 73 -5.31 -4.35 12.53
N ILE A 74 -6.32 -5.17 12.27
CA ILE A 74 -7.39 -5.43 13.24
C ILE A 74 -6.93 -6.62 14.10
N GLN A 75 -6.35 -6.35 15.26
CA GLN A 75 -6.12 -7.40 16.26
C GLN A 75 -7.45 -7.74 16.94
N ILE A 76 -7.95 -8.95 16.68
CA ILE A 76 -9.03 -9.52 17.48
C ILE A 76 -8.41 -9.90 18.83
N PRO A 77 -8.92 -9.39 19.97
CA PRO A 77 -8.40 -9.79 21.27
C PRO A 77 -8.56 -11.29 21.45
N LEU A 78 -7.53 -11.95 21.98
CA LEU A 78 -7.57 -13.39 22.28
C LEU A 78 -8.72 -13.69 23.26
N PRO A 79 -9.43 -14.81 23.08
CA PRO A 79 -10.61 -15.16 23.90
C PRO A 79 -10.30 -15.56 25.35
N GLU A 80 -9.04 -15.57 25.78
CA GLU A 80 -8.63 -15.92 27.15
C GLU A 80 -8.25 -14.67 27.96
N SER A 81 -9.15 -13.68 28.01
CA SER A 81 -9.09 -12.69 29.09
C SER A 81 -9.72 -13.33 30.32
N ASP A 82 -8.90 -13.53 31.37
CA ASP A 82 -9.28 -14.03 32.70
C ASP A 82 -10.31 -13.12 33.39
N ILE A 83 -11.53 -13.07 32.87
CA ILE A 83 -12.70 -12.53 33.57
C ILE A 83 -13.86 -13.50 33.39
N GLN A 84 -13.93 -14.50 34.27
CA GLN A 84 -15.17 -14.94 34.94
C GLN A 84 -14.86 -15.47 36.33
#